data_AF-W9NWI3-F1
#
_entry.id   AF-W9NWI3-F1
#
_cell.length_a   1.000
_cell.length_b   1.000
_cell.length_c   1.000
_cell.angle_alpha   90.00
_cell.angle_beta   90.00
_cell.angle_gamma   90.00
#
_symmetry.space_group_name_H-M   'P 1'
#
loop_
_entity.id
_entity.type
_entity.pdbx_description
1 polymer ?
#
loop_
_entity_poly.entity_id
_entity_poly.type
_entity_poly.pdbx_seq_one_letter_code
_entity_poly.pdbx_strand_id
1 'polypeptide(L)'
;MSSNKPTRKFSTGATSHRKRQMSLLVEKDGHVNAPLQTLYLGISAVFADDHTAVIALAIHDTVYLNDFSIKHISLDEDMREGQDLIADHIINEVETYEHENFVKFIGAGLPVTLKYMSPSLCSRLWLDLDIVPVVLRPDHEAKEKNFWDVKRVDEQADSMARKCILNFGPSLVPHLQVGYRGIVQTDAGFRVHLTNLQNHKDTCSSATWGAMQFYANKLREKKTKIAFFSATPQGGGVALMRHALVRLSRLLGVDVTWYVPKPRPGVFRITKNQHNILQGVSHPDQRISDAEKAAITDWIEDNAKRYWLSEGGPLRPPEEGGADVIIIDDPQMPGLVPMIKRLTPDRPVLYRSHIQIRSDLVANEGSPQNDIWNYLWSNIKDSDLFISHPIPKFVPHTVPKEKVVYLPATTDWIDGLNKHMNKWDTGYYAHIYNQQCRNQRMTELDWPNRKYIAQVARFDPAKGIPTVIDSYAEFRRRCDEANISDVPQLVV
;
A
#
# COMPACT_ATOMS: atom_id res chain seq x y z
N MET A 1 -12.59 -10.35 -49.06
CA MET A 1 -13.88 -9.77 -48.63
C MET A 1 -13.69 -9.24 -47.23
N SER A 2 -13.54 -7.93 -47.07
CA SER A 2 -13.38 -7.28 -45.78
C SER A 2 -14.73 -7.30 -45.06
N SER A 3 -14.93 -8.28 -44.17
CA SER A 3 -16.06 -8.28 -43.26
C SER A 3 -15.83 -7.17 -42.24
N ASN A 4 -16.62 -6.10 -42.30
CA ASN A 4 -16.71 -5.09 -41.24
C ASN A 4 -17.08 -5.80 -39.92
N LYS A 5 -16.07 -6.21 -39.14
CA LYS A 5 -16.26 -6.74 -37.78
C LYS A 5 -16.85 -5.58 -36.94
N PRO A 6 -17.97 -5.78 -36.22
CA PRO A 6 -18.71 -4.67 -35.61
C PRO A 6 -17.91 -4.02 -34.47
N THR A 7 -17.28 -2.88 -34.75
CA THR A 7 -16.67 -2.00 -33.74
C THR A 7 -17.70 -1.04 -33.19
N ARG A 8 -17.78 -0.90 -31.86
CA ARG A 8 -18.58 0.12 -31.18
C ARG A 8 -17.63 1.10 -30.49
N LYS A 9 -17.77 2.39 -30.80
CA LYS A 9 -17.09 3.46 -30.07
C LYS A 9 -17.93 3.91 -28.88
N PHE A 10 -17.28 4.55 -27.93
CA PHE A 10 -17.96 5.31 -26.88
C PHE A 10 -18.97 6.28 -27.49
N SER A 11 -20.10 6.39 -26.82
CA SER A 11 -21.27 7.16 -27.27
C SER A 11 -21.48 8.43 -26.44
N THR A 12 -20.91 8.46 -25.24
CA THR A 12 -20.96 9.61 -24.35
C THR A 12 -19.78 10.53 -24.61
N GLY A 13 -20.07 11.82 -24.57
CA GLY A 13 -19.08 12.87 -24.59
C GLY A 13 -19.49 13.92 -23.57
N ALA A 14 -18.53 14.51 -22.85
CA ALA A 14 -18.82 15.68 -22.03
C ALA A 14 -19.57 16.74 -22.86
N THR A 15 -20.63 17.32 -22.28
CA THR A 15 -21.45 18.33 -22.98
C THR A 15 -20.57 19.48 -23.46
N SER A 16 -20.91 20.10 -24.59
CA SER A 16 -20.16 21.24 -25.15
C SER A 16 -19.97 22.36 -24.12
N HIS A 17 -20.97 22.59 -23.27
CA HIS A 17 -20.89 23.51 -22.13
C HIS A 17 -19.84 23.08 -21.10
N ARG A 18 -19.85 21.81 -20.65
CA ARG A 18 -18.86 21.28 -19.70
C ARG A 18 -17.45 21.32 -20.30
N LYS A 19 -17.28 20.92 -21.56
CA LYS A 19 -15.99 21.02 -22.27
C LYS A 19 -15.46 22.44 -22.28
N ARG A 20 -16.30 23.44 -22.62
CA ARG A 20 -15.92 24.85 -22.62
C ARG A 20 -15.55 25.35 -21.23
N GLN A 21 -16.37 25.05 -20.22
CA GLN A 21 -16.11 25.45 -18.83
C GLN A 21 -14.81 24.85 -18.30
N MET A 22 -14.58 23.57 -18.55
CA MET A 22 -13.37 22.88 -18.13
C MET A 22 -12.14 23.35 -18.89
N SER A 23 -12.25 23.63 -20.19
CA SER A 23 -11.15 24.20 -20.98
C SER A 23 -10.70 25.55 -20.43
N LEU A 24 -11.66 26.43 -20.07
CA LEU A 24 -11.36 27.72 -19.43
C LEU A 24 -10.69 27.56 -18.05
N LEU A 25 -11.08 26.56 -17.27
CA LEU A 25 -10.45 26.26 -15.97
C LEU A 25 -9.02 25.74 -16.16
N VAL A 26 -8.80 24.86 -17.13
CA VAL A 26 -7.48 24.32 -17.47
C VAL A 26 -6.56 25.41 -18.01
N GLU A 27 -7.06 26.33 -18.84
CA GLU A 27 -6.29 27.48 -19.34
C GLU A 27 -5.87 28.43 -18.21
N LYS A 28 -6.74 28.63 -17.20
CA LYS A 28 -6.51 29.61 -16.13
C LYS A 28 -5.65 29.07 -15.00
N ASP A 29 -5.93 27.85 -14.54
CA ASP A 29 -5.38 27.30 -13.29
C ASP A 29 -4.55 26.00 -13.54
N GLY A 30 -4.35 25.62 -14.79
CA GLY A 30 -3.83 24.30 -15.15
C GLY A 30 -4.82 23.16 -14.82
N HIS A 31 -4.39 21.91 -14.99
CA HIS A 31 -5.21 20.72 -14.67
C HIS A 31 -5.57 20.59 -13.18
N VAL A 32 -5.11 21.50 -12.32
CA VAL A 32 -5.15 21.39 -10.85
C VAL A 32 -6.52 21.67 -10.24
N ASN A 33 -7.30 22.55 -10.86
CA ASN A 33 -8.60 22.94 -10.31
C ASN A 33 -9.80 22.28 -10.99
N ALA A 34 -9.56 21.34 -11.91
CA ALA A 34 -10.59 20.62 -12.64
C ALA A 34 -11.37 19.65 -11.73
N PRO A 35 -12.68 19.86 -11.47
CA PRO A 35 -13.49 18.87 -10.75
C PRO A 35 -13.77 17.67 -11.66
N LEU A 36 -12.94 16.62 -11.51
CA LEU A 36 -13.11 15.38 -12.28
C LEU A 36 -14.16 14.49 -11.62
N GLN A 37 -15.05 13.93 -12.46
CA GLN A 37 -15.97 12.91 -12.00
C GLN A 37 -15.22 11.58 -11.85
N THR A 38 -15.38 10.92 -10.71
CA THR A 38 -14.74 9.63 -10.45
C THR A 38 -15.58 8.50 -11.01
N LEU A 39 -14.94 7.59 -11.73
CA LEU A 39 -15.57 6.46 -12.41
C LEU A 39 -14.78 5.16 -12.18
N TYR A 40 -15.37 4.05 -12.57
CA TYR A 40 -14.76 2.73 -12.58
C TYR A 40 -14.79 2.14 -13.98
N LEU A 41 -13.77 1.34 -14.27
CA LEU A 41 -13.60 0.69 -15.56
C LEU A 41 -13.77 -0.83 -15.40
N GLY A 42 -14.45 -1.45 -16.35
CA GLY A 42 -14.47 -2.89 -16.55
C GLY A 42 -13.82 -3.21 -17.88
N ILE A 43 -12.91 -4.16 -17.88
CA ILE A 43 -12.14 -4.54 -19.06
C ILE A 43 -12.33 -6.04 -19.27
N SER A 44 -12.68 -6.44 -20.49
CA SER A 44 -12.57 -7.83 -20.90
C SER A 44 -11.97 -7.92 -22.30
N ALA A 45 -11.28 -9.02 -22.57
CA ALA A 45 -10.85 -9.34 -23.91
C ALA A 45 -10.94 -10.84 -24.18
N VAL A 46 -11.21 -11.18 -25.43
CA VAL A 46 -11.25 -12.56 -25.95
C VAL A 46 -10.54 -12.62 -27.30
N PHE A 47 -9.88 -13.73 -27.62
CA PHE A 47 -9.39 -13.96 -28.97
C PHE A 47 -10.56 -14.36 -29.87
N ALA A 48 -10.79 -13.62 -30.96
CA ALA A 48 -11.75 -14.01 -32.00
C ALA A 48 -11.16 -15.07 -32.94
N ASP A 49 -9.86 -14.98 -33.18
CA ASP A 49 -9.03 -15.88 -33.97
C ASP A 49 -7.57 -15.74 -33.49
N ASP A 50 -6.64 -16.53 -34.03
CA ASP A 50 -5.22 -16.54 -33.64
C ASP A 50 -4.52 -15.17 -33.79
N HIS A 51 -5.15 -14.26 -34.54
CA HIS A 51 -4.57 -13.00 -34.98
C HIS A 51 -5.41 -11.79 -34.55
N THR A 52 -6.53 -11.98 -33.86
CA THR A 52 -7.45 -10.88 -33.51
C THR A 52 -7.90 -10.98 -32.05
N ALA A 53 -7.62 -9.94 -31.27
CA ALA A 53 -8.24 -9.74 -29.96
C ALA A 53 -9.47 -8.83 -30.06
N VAL A 54 -10.57 -9.22 -29.42
CA VAL A 54 -11.75 -8.37 -29.21
C VAL A 54 -11.69 -7.85 -27.79
N ILE A 55 -11.65 -6.53 -27.65
CA ILE A 55 -11.57 -5.85 -26.36
C ILE A 55 -12.87 -5.10 -26.14
N ALA A 56 -13.39 -5.17 -24.92
CA ALA A 56 -14.48 -4.32 -24.48
C ALA A 56 -14.11 -3.56 -23.22
N LEU A 57 -14.48 -2.28 -23.22
CA LEU A 57 -14.35 -1.37 -22.09
C LEU A 57 -15.75 -0.95 -21.65
N ALA A 58 -16.09 -1.16 -20.39
CA ALA A 58 -17.36 -0.75 -19.79
C ALA A 58 -17.09 0.30 -18.71
N ILE A 59 -17.75 1.44 -18.79
CA ILE A 59 -17.52 2.59 -17.94
C ILE A 59 -18.70 2.73 -16.99
N HIS A 60 -18.42 2.75 -15.69
CA HIS A 60 -19.42 2.77 -14.64
C HIS A 60 -19.19 3.92 -13.69
N ASP A 61 -20.28 4.52 -13.19
CA ASP A 61 -20.22 5.15 -11.87
C ASP A 61 -20.43 4.08 -10.78
N THR A 62 -20.92 4.42 -9.59
CA THR A 62 -21.15 3.42 -8.54
C THR A 62 -22.42 2.58 -8.75
N VAL A 63 -23.27 2.94 -9.71
CA VAL A 63 -24.62 2.40 -9.89
C VAL A 63 -24.91 1.99 -11.34
N TYR A 64 -24.56 2.82 -12.32
CA TYR A 64 -24.97 2.70 -13.71
C TYR A 64 -23.80 2.48 -14.66
N LEU A 65 -24.08 1.71 -15.72
CA LEU A 65 -23.26 1.69 -16.93
C LEU A 65 -23.46 3.01 -17.68
N ASN A 66 -22.41 3.83 -17.72
CA ASN A 66 -22.44 5.14 -18.36
C ASN A 66 -22.12 5.04 -19.86
N ASP A 67 -21.14 4.21 -20.22
CA ASP A 67 -20.76 4.01 -21.62
C ASP A 67 -20.01 2.70 -21.83
N PHE A 68 -19.84 2.30 -23.08
CA PHE A 68 -18.97 1.17 -23.43
C PHE A 68 -18.45 1.23 -24.88
N SER A 69 -17.30 0.61 -25.09
CA SER A 69 -16.70 0.40 -26.40
C SER A 69 -16.39 -1.08 -26.64
N ILE A 70 -16.36 -1.46 -27.93
CA ILE A 70 -15.91 -2.78 -28.39
C ILE A 70 -15.01 -2.56 -29.60
N LYS A 71 -13.80 -3.08 -29.55
CA LYS A 71 -12.82 -2.94 -30.63
C LYS A 71 -12.11 -4.24 -30.94
N HIS A 72 -11.88 -4.46 -32.23
CA HIS A 72 -11.07 -5.56 -32.74
C HIS A 72 -9.65 -5.04 -33.01
N ILE A 73 -8.66 -5.70 -32.44
CA ILE A 73 -7.24 -5.41 -32.68
C ILE A 73 -6.64 -6.57 -33.45
N SER A 74 -5.98 -6.25 -34.56
CA SER A 74 -5.10 -7.19 -35.27
C SER A 74 -3.78 -7.32 -34.51
N LEU A 75 -3.38 -8.57 -34.26
CA LEU A 75 -2.13 -8.95 -33.59
C LEU A 75 -1.02 -9.32 -34.61
N ASP A 76 -1.32 -9.24 -35.91
CA ASP A 76 -0.44 -9.65 -37.01
C ASP A 76 0.56 -8.58 -37.48
N GLU A 77 0.29 -7.31 -37.20
CA GLU A 77 1.22 -6.23 -37.50
C GLU A 77 1.99 -5.90 -36.22
N ASP A 78 3.32 -6.07 -36.24
CA ASP A 78 4.25 -5.78 -35.14
C ASP A 78 4.25 -6.73 -33.93
N MET A 79 4.37 -8.05 -34.14
CA MET A 79 5.07 -8.91 -33.16
C MET A 79 6.57 -8.54 -33.11
N ARG A 80 6.90 -7.30 -32.76
CA ARG A 80 8.21 -6.98 -32.18
C ARG A 80 8.25 -7.70 -30.86
N GLU A 81 9.18 -8.64 -30.69
CA GLU A 81 9.35 -9.38 -29.43
C GLU A 81 9.28 -8.42 -28.23
N GLY A 82 8.24 -8.56 -27.40
CA GLY A 82 8.10 -7.83 -26.14
C GLY A 82 7.12 -6.65 -26.10
N GLN A 83 6.36 -6.34 -27.15
CA GLN A 83 5.29 -5.32 -27.09
C GLN A 83 3.92 -5.93 -26.71
N ASP A 84 3.22 -5.27 -25.78
CA ASP A 84 1.89 -5.66 -25.29
C ASP A 84 0.82 -4.77 -25.95
N LEU A 85 0.47 -5.09 -27.20
CA LEU A 85 -0.43 -4.29 -28.04
C LEU A 85 -1.83 -4.10 -27.41
N ILE A 86 -2.30 -5.09 -26.65
CA ILE A 86 -3.56 -5.01 -25.90
C ILE A 86 -3.45 -3.92 -24.83
N ALA A 87 -2.36 -3.93 -24.05
CA ALA A 87 -2.12 -2.88 -23.05
C ALA A 87 -1.97 -1.51 -23.70
N ASP A 88 -1.18 -1.38 -24.77
CA ASP A 88 -1.00 -0.11 -25.49
C ASP A 88 -2.32 0.50 -25.94
N HIS A 89 -3.17 -0.32 -26.53
CA HIS A 89 -4.47 0.13 -26.99
C HIS A 89 -5.38 0.56 -25.83
N ILE A 90 -5.49 -0.26 -24.78
CA ILE A 90 -6.37 0.03 -23.64
C ILE A 90 -5.91 1.30 -22.93
N ILE A 91 -4.61 1.44 -22.65
CA ILE A 91 -4.06 2.62 -21.96
C ILE A 91 -4.37 3.89 -22.75
N ASN A 92 -4.12 3.89 -24.07
CA ASN A 92 -4.41 5.05 -24.92
C ASN A 92 -5.91 5.38 -24.97
N GLU A 93 -6.77 4.37 -25.10
CA GLU A 93 -8.22 4.57 -25.17
C GLU A 93 -8.80 5.10 -23.83
N VAL A 94 -8.28 4.61 -22.70
CA VAL A 94 -8.67 5.07 -21.36
C VAL A 94 -8.20 6.50 -21.10
N GLU A 95 -6.93 6.82 -21.39
CA GLU A 95 -6.37 8.17 -21.24
C GLU A 95 -7.14 9.19 -22.10
N THR A 96 -7.42 8.82 -23.36
CA THR A 96 -8.24 9.65 -24.26
C THR A 96 -9.62 9.90 -23.65
N TYR A 97 -10.27 8.86 -23.12
CA TYR A 97 -11.58 9.00 -22.49
C TYR A 97 -11.54 9.91 -21.25
N GLU A 98 -10.53 9.77 -20.38
CA GLU A 98 -10.36 10.61 -19.19
C GLU A 98 -10.29 12.10 -19.57
N HIS A 99 -9.45 12.43 -20.55
CA HIS A 99 -9.24 13.81 -21.00
C HIS A 99 -10.46 14.38 -21.73
N GLU A 100 -11.07 13.63 -22.65
CA GLU A 100 -12.22 14.11 -23.42
C GLU A 100 -13.48 14.29 -22.56
N ASN A 101 -13.62 13.52 -21.48
CA ASN A 101 -14.80 13.52 -20.62
C ASN A 101 -14.61 14.21 -19.26
N PHE A 102 -13.38 14.63 -18.93
CA PHE A 102 -13.03 15.22 -17.64
C PHE A 102 -13.40 14.29 -16.47
N VAL A 103 -12.92 13.05 -16.56
CA VAL A 103 -13.14 12.00 -15.56
C VAL A 103 -11.82 11.46 -15.02
N LYS A 104 -11.90 10.79 -13.88
CA LYS A 104 -10.80 10.04 -13.27
C LYS A 104 -11.27 8.62 -12.96
N PHE A 105 -10.61 7.62 -13.53
CA PHE A 105 -10.84 6.24 -13.15
C PHE A 105 -10.11 5.91 -11.85
N ILE A 106 -10.83 5.31 -10.89
CA ILE A 106 -10.28 4.94 -9.58
C ILE A 106 -9.78 3.49 -9.60
N GLY A 107 -10.54 2.61 -10.24
CA GLY A 107 -10.22 1.19 -10.32
C GLY A 107 -10.68 0.58 -11.64
N ALA A 108 -9.97 -0.45 -12.07
CA ALA A 108 -10.29 -1.24 -13.26
C ALA A 108 -10.46 -2.72 -12.88
N GLY A 109 -11.64 -3.26 -13.11
CA GLY A 109 -11.89 -4.70 -13.00
C GLY A 109 -11.48 -5.41 -14.28
N LEU A 110 -10.79 -6.54 -14.16
CA LEU A 110 -10.47 -7.39 -15.31
C LEU A 110 -10.49 -8.89 -14.94
N PRO A 111 -10.78 -9.79 -15.90
CA PRO A 111 -10.73 -11.22 -15.64
C PRO A 111 -9.29 -11.72 -15.56
N VAL A 112 -9.08 -12.81 -14.83
CA VAL A 112 -7.77 -13.50 -14.74
C VAL A 112 -7.21 -13.87 -16.12
N THR A 113 -8.06 -14.22 -17.09
CA THR A 113 -7.64 -14.54 -18.47
C THR A 113 -6.94 -13.35 -19.14
N LEU A 114 -7.50 -12.14 -19.01
CA LEU A 114 -6.92 -10.94 -19.60
C LEU A 114 -5.54 -10.61 -19.02
N LYS A 115 -5.33 -10.85 -17.72
CA LYS A 115 -4.01 -10.69 -17.11
C LYS A 115 -2.94 -11.54 -17.80
N TYR A 116 -3.28 -12.75 -18.27
CA TYR A 116 -2.33 -13.60 -19.00
C TYR A 116 -2.20 -13.20 -20.48
N MET A 117 -3.28 -12.71 -21.09
CA MET A 117 -3.26 -12.19 -22.47
C MET A 117 -2.43 -10.92 -22.60
N SER A 118 -2.43 -10.08 -21.55
CA SER A 118 -1.78 -8.77 -21.53
C SER A 118 -1.01 -8.58 -20.21
N PRO A 119 0.20 -9.16 -20.09
CA PRO A 119 0.94 -9.22 -18.83
C PRO A 119 1.34 -7.86 -18.25
N SER A 120 1.44 -6.81 -19.09
CA SER A 120 1.85 -5.47 -18.66
C SER A 120 0.67 -4.55 -18.30
N LEU A 121 -0.56 -4.89 -18.71
CA LEU A 121 -1.73 -4.03 -18.57
C LEU A 121 -1.98 -3.59 -17.12
N CYS A 122 -1.98 -4.50 -16.16
CA CYS A 122 -2.24 -4.13 -14.76
C CYS A 122 -1.21 -3.14 -14.23
N SER A 123 0.07 -3.39 -14.48
CA SER A 123 1.13 -2.48 -14.05
C SER A 123 1.03 -1.11 -14.72
N ARG A 124 0.61 -1.05 -15.99
CA ARG A 124 0.45 0.22 -16.70
C ARG A 124 -0.76 1.00 -16.26
N LEU A 125 -1.89 0.33 -15.98
CA LEU A 125 -3.05 0.97 -15.36
C LEU A 125 -2.65 1.68 -14.06
N TRP A 126 -1.81 1.04 -13.25
CA TRP A 126 -1.33 1.60 -12.00
C TRP A 126 -0.28 2.71 -12.16
N LEU A 127 0.78 2.44 -12.93
CA LEU A 127 1.94 3.33 -13.04
C LEU A 127 1.71 4.50 -13.99
N ASP A 128 1.02 4.28 -15.10
CA ASP A 128 0.83 5.29 -16.14
C ASP A 128 -0.42 6.15 -15.87
N LEU A 129 -1.51 5.50 -15.41
CA LEU A 129 -2.83 6.12 -15.28
C LEU A 129 -3.36 6.20 -13.84
N ASP A 130 -2.61 5.73 -12.83
CA ASP A 130 -3.07 5.74 -11.44
C ASP A 130 -4.46 5.11 -11.21
N ILE A 131 -4.70 3.98 -11.88
CA ILE A 131 -5.92 3.18 -11.77
C ILE A 131 -5.57 1.88 -11.04
N VAL A 132 -6.30 1.54 -9.98
CA VAL A 132 -6.06 0.29 -9.24
C VAL A 132 -6.63 -0.92 -10.00
N PRO A 133 -5.79 -1.84 -10.53
CA PRO A 133 -6.26 -3.01 -11.28
C PRO A 133 -6.72 -4.13 -10.35
N VAL A 134 -8.00 -4.49 -10.40
CA VAL A 134 -8.59 -5.59 -9.64
C VAL A 134 -8.82 -6.79 -10.56
N VAL A 135 -8.01 -7.82 -10.40
CA VAL A 135 -8.13 -9.06 -11.18
C VAL A 135 -9.08 -10.01 -10.47
N LEU A 136 -10.11 -10.42 -11.20
CA LEU A 136 -11.23 -11.16 -10.67
C LEU A 136 -11.34 -12.51 -11.37
N ARG A 137 -11.62 -13.55 -10.59
CA ARG A 137 -12.09 -14.82 -11.15
C ARG A 137 -13.57 -14.64 -11.50
N PRO A 138 -13.97 -14.99 -12.74
CA PRO A 138 -15.37 -15.05 -13.11
C PRO A 138 -16.21 -15.92 -12.16
N ASP A 139 -15.61 -17.00 -11.64
CA ASP A 139 -16.29 -18.20 -11.14
C ASP A 139 -16.16 -18.42 -9.63
N HIS A 140 -16.81 -17.58 -8.83
CA HIS A 140 -16.93 -17.86 -7.39
C HIS A 140 -18.20 -18.62 -6.99
N GLU A 141 -19.09 -18.92 -7.94
CA GLU A 141 -20.30 -19.73 -7.68
C GLU A 141 -20.06 -21.19 -8.11
N ALA A 142 -20.10 -22.10 -7.15
CA ALA A 142 -19.98 -23.55 -7.33
C ALA A 142 -21.20 -24.16 -8.07
N LYS A 143 -21.42 -23.76 -9.33
CA LYS A 143 -22.45 -24.34 -10.21
C LYS A 143 -21.81 -24.97 -11.43
N GLU A 144 -22.30 -26.15 -11.81
CA GLU A 144 -21.77 -27.03 -12.86
C GLU A 144 -21.79 -26.45 -14.29
N LYS A 145 -22.35 -25.25 -14.51
CA LYS A 145 -22.36 -24.57 -15.81
C LYS A 145 -21.74 -23.18 -15.67
N ASN A 146 -20.60 -22.98 -16.33
CA ASN A 146 -19.93 -21.69 -16.35
C ASN A 146 -20.66 -20.73 -17.31
N PHE A 147 -21.48 -19.83 -16.76
CA PHE A 147 -22.19 -18.83 -17.55
C PHE A 147 -21.25 -17.73 -18.09
N TRP A 148 -19.99 -17.68 -17.64
CA TRP A 148 -19.02 -16.70 -18.10
C TRP A 148 -18.72 -16.82 -19.60
N ASP A 149 -18.52 -18.04 -20.09
CA ASP A 149 -18.13 -18.32 -21.47
C ASP A 149 -19.28 -18.07 -22.47
N VAL A 150 -20.51 -17.96 -21.97
CA VAL A 150 -21.71 -17.63 -22.76
C VAL A 150 -21.88 -16.11 -22.92
N LYS A 151 -21.33 -15.31 -21.98
CA LYS A 151 -21.48 -13.86 -22.02
C LYS A 151 -20.69 -13.26 -23.18
N ARG A 152 -21.27 -12.23 -23.80
CA ARG A 152 -20.52 -11.40 -24.74
C ARG A 152 -19.42 -10.62 -24.01
N VAL A 153 -18.38 -10.23 -24.74
CA VAL A 153 -17.21 -9.53 -24.18
C VAL A 153 -17.58 -8.22 -23.47
N ASP A 154 -18.61 -7.50 -23.93
CA ASP A 154 -19.11 -6.29 -23.28
C ASP A 154 -19.87 -6.57 -21.98
N GLU A 155 -20.65 -7.65 -21.91
CA GLU A 155 -21.31 -8.10 -20.68
C GLU A 155 -20.29 -8.61 -19.64
N GLN A 156 -19.19 -9.19 -20.11
CA GLN A 156 -18.06 -9.55 -19.27
C GLN A 156 -17.40 -8.29 -18.69
N ALA A 157 -17.10 -7.29 -19.53
CA ALA A 157 -16.53 -6.02 -19.10
C ALA A 157 -17.44 -5.31 -18.08
N ASP A 158 -18.74 -5.20 -18.34
CA ASP A 158 -19.73 -4.66 -17.40
C ASP A 158 -19.69 -5.39 -16.05
N SER A 159 -19.65 -6.73 -16.08
CA SER A 159 -19.56 -7.53 -14.86
C SER A 159 -18.27 -7.28 -14.09
N MET A 160 -17.16 -7.00 -14.78
CA MET A 160 -15.89 -6.68 -14.12
C MET A 160 -15.92 -5.30 -13.46
N ALA A 161 -16.50 -4.29 -14.12
CA ALA A 161 -16.68 -2.96 -13.52
C ALA A 161 -17.46 -3.06 -12.20
N ARG A 162 -18.62 -3.72 -12.22
CA ARG A 162 -19.47 -3.89 -11.03
C ARG A 162 -18.77 -4.63 -9.89
N LYS A 163 -18.06 -5.71 -10.20
CA LYS A 163 -17.29 -6.45 -9.19
C LYS A 163 -16.08 -5.66 -8.67
N CYS A 164 -15.48 -4.80 -9.50
CA CYS A 164 -14.38 -3.91 -9.10
C CYS A 164 -14.84 -2.91 -8.04
N ILE A 165 -15.97 -2.24 -8.25
CA ILE A 165 -16.56 -1.23 -7.35
C ILE A 165 -16.66 -1.75 -5.91
N LEU A 166 -17.03 -3.02 -5.72
CA LEU A 166 -17.16 -3.66 -4.39
C LEU A 166 -15.87 -3.72 -3.56
N ASN A 167 -14.71 -3.40 -4.15
CA ASN A 167 -13.44 -3.40 -3.44
C ASN A 167 -13.08 -2.03 -2.85
N PHE A 168 -13.87 -0.97 -3.11
CA PHE A 168 -13.58 0.40 -2.71
C PHE A 168 -14.59 0.92 -1.70
N GLY A 169 -14.09 1.63 -0.70
CA GLY A 169 -14.95 2.34 0.26
C GLY A 169 -15.37 3.74 -0.22
N PRO A 170 -16.14 4.48 0.60
CA PRO A 170 -16.56 5.85 0.29
C PRO A 170 -15.40 6.82 0.08
N SER A 171 -14.22 6.53 0.64
CA SER A 171 -13.00 7.31 0.44
C SER A 171 -12.26 6.99 -0.85
N LEU A 172 -12.82 6.14 -1.72
CA LEU A 172 -12.23 5.70 -3.00
C LEU A 172 -10.88 4.98 -2.85
N VAL A 173 -10.62 4.44 -1.65
CA VAL A 173 -9.44 3.62 -1.35
C VAL A 173 -9.88 2.16 -1.26
N PRO A 174 -9.09 1.19 -1.76
CA PRO A 174 -9.38 -0.23 -1.59
C PRO A 174 -9.57 -0.61 -0.12
N HIS A 175 -10.50 -1.51 0.15
CA HIS A 175 -10.75 -2.00 1.49
C HIS A 175 -9.53 -2.73 2.05
N LEU A 176 -9.09 -2.31 3.24
CA LEU A 176 -8.16 -3.10 4.02
C LEU A 176 -8.88 -4.35 4.55
N GLN A 177 -8.29 -5.51 4.29
CA GLN A 177 -8.87 -6.79 4.66
C GLN A 177 -7.93 -7.56 5.58
N VAL A 178 -8.48 -8.06 6.69
CA VAL A 178 -7.81 -8.99 7.60
C VAL A 178 -8.59 -10.29 7.56
N GLY A 179 -7.96 -11.34 7.07
CA GLY A 179 -8.54 -12.65 6.90
C GLY A 179 -8.48 -13.50 8.18
N TYR A 180 -8.76 -14.78 8.00
CA TYR A 180 -8.71 -15.78 9.07
C TYR A 180 -7.35 -15.76 9.80
N ARG A 181 -7.38 -15.91 11.13
CA ARG A 181 -6.19 -15.84 12.03
C ARG A 181 -5.41 -14.53 11.98
N GLY A 182 -6.03 -13.45 11.50
CA GLY A 182 -5.38 -12.16 11.45
C GLY A 182 -4.43 -11.99 10.26
N ILE A 183 -4.52 -12.85 9.24
CA ILE A 183 -3.70 -12.70 8.02
C ILE A 183 -4.07 -11.39 7.33
N VAL A 184 -3.09 -10.51 7.13
CA VAL A 184 -3.30 -9.30 6.33
C VAL A 184 -3.43 -9.71 4.87
N GLN A 185 -4.58 -9.40 4.26
CA GLN A 185 -4.84 -9.69 2.86
C GLN A 185 -4.24 -8.59 1.98
N THR A 186 -2.90 -8.53 1.94
CA THR A 186 -2.14 -7.60 1.09
C THR A 186 -2.69 -7.62 -0.34
N ASP A 187 -2.89 -6.43 -0.91
CA ASP A 187 -3.47 -6.25 -2.25
C ASP A 187 -4.84 -6.95 -2.42
N ALA A 188 -5.71 -6.80 -1.43
CA ALA A 188 -7.04 -7.43 -1.36
C ALA A 188 -6.98 -8.96 -1.55
N GLY A 189 -5.99 -9.59 -0.94
CA GLY A 189 -5.72 -11.03 -1.06
C GLY A 189 -5.05 -11.37 -2.38
N PHE A 190 -4.12 -10.52 -2.83
CA PHE A 190 -3.41 -10.62 -4.12
C PHE A 190 -4.33 -10.61 -5.36
N ARG A 191 -5.52 -10.02 -5.24
CA ARG A 191 -6.42 -9.75 -6.38
C ARG A 191 -6.07 -8.43 -7.05
N VAL A 192 -5.55 -7.48 -6.30
CA VAL A 192 -5.02 -6.23 -6.85
C VAL A 192 -3.60 -6.48 -7.38
N HIS A 193 -3.35 -6.17 -8.64
CA HIS A 193 -2.05 -6.42 -9.30
C HIS A 193 -1.37 -5.11 -9.70
N LEU A 194 -0.81 -4.39 -8.72
CA LEU A 194 -0.21 -3.08 -8.96
C LEU A 194 1.03 -3.12 -9.86
N THR A 195 1.89 -4.12 -9.68
CA THR A 195 3.22 -4.18 -10.29
C THR A 195 3.59 -5.62 -10.69
N ASN A 196 4.59 -5.75 -11.56
CA ASN A 196 5.18 -7.04 -11.93
C ASN A 196 6.68 -7.08 -11.57
N LEU A 197 7.32 -8.25 -11.76
CA LEU A 197 8.74 -8.43 -11.42
C LEU A 197 9.68 -7.52 -12.22
N GLN A 198 9.36 -7.26 -13.48
CA GLN A 198 10.18 -6.39 -14.33
C GLN A 198 10.17 -4.96 -13.79
N ASN A 199 9.01 -4.44 -13.36
CA ASN A 199 8.93 -3.11 -12.75
C ASN A 199 9.87 -3.00 -11.53
N HIS A 200 9.88 -3.99 -10.63
CA HIS A 200 10.79 -3.96 -9.48
C HIS A 200 12.26 -4.07 -9.89
N LYS A 201 12.59 -4.89 -10.90
CA LYS A 201 13.95 -5.01 -11.43
C LYS A 201 14.47 -3.67 -11.96
N ASP A 202 13.60 -2.89 -12.59
CA ASP A 202 13.95 -1.58 -13.16
C ASP A 202 14.21 -0.50 -12.08
N THR A 203 13.79 -0.72 -10.83
CA THR A 203 14.04 0.22 -9.71
C THR A 203 15.42 0.07 -9.05
N CYS A 204 16.23 -0.92 -9.45
CA CYS A 204 17.50 -1.19 -8.79
C CYS A 204 18.59 -1.67 -9.75
N SER A 205 19.83 -1.73 -9.26
CA SER A 205 20.95 -2.24 -10.05
C SER A 205 20.83 -3.75 -10.30
N SER A 206 21.41 -4.23 -11.41
CA SER A 206 21.48 -5.66 -11.72
C SER A 206 22.16 -6.48 -10.60
N ALA A 207 23.17 -5.90 -9.94
CA ALA A 207 23.86 -6.54 -8.81
C ALA A 207 22.94 -6.70 -7.59
N THR A 208 22.19 -5.65 -7.24
CA THR A 208 21.19 -5.69 -6.16
C THR A 208 20.11 -6.72 -6.46
N TRP A 209 19.57 -6.71 -7.68
CA TRP A 209 18.56 -7.67 -8.12
C TRP A 209 19.08 -9.10 -8.08
N GLY A 210 20.30 -9.33 -8.58
CA GLY A 210 20.96 -10.64 -8.59
C GLY A 210 21.18 -11.20 -7.19
N ALA A 211 21.65 -10.37 -6.25
CA ALA A 211 21.82 -10.77 -4.86
C ALA A 211 20.49 -11.13 -4.19
N MET A 212 19.45 -10.32 -4.40
CA MET A 212 18.11 -10.61 -3.88
C MET A 212 17.56 -11.91 -4.46
N GLN A 213 17.66 -12.10 -5.78
CA GLN A 213 17.21 -13.32 -6.47
C GLN A 213 17.93 -14.56 -5.95
N PHE A 214 19.24 -14.49 -5.68
CA PHE A 214 19.98 -15.60 -5.08
C PHE A 214 19.35 -16.08 -3.76
N TYR A 215 19.08 -15.15 -2.84
CA TYR A 215 18.46 -15.50 -1.55
C TYR A 215 16.99 -15.93 -1.70
N ALA A 216 16.21 -15.27 -2.56
CA ALA A 216 14.84 -15.68 -2.86
C ALA A 216 14.79 -17.11 -3.41
N ASN A 217 15.70 -17.47 -4.33
CA ASN A 217 15.81 -18.83 -4.87
C ASN A 217 16.10 -19.84 -3.74
N LYS A 218 17.03 -19.52 -2.83
CA LYS A 218 17.37 -20.40 -1.70
C LYS A 218 16.20 -20.61 -0.74
N LEU A 219 15.42 -19.57 -0.46
CA LEU A 219 14.21 -19.68 0.36
C LEU A 219 13.17 -20.57 -0.31
N ARG A 220 12.97 -20.44 -1.63
CA ARG A 220 12.04 -21.30 -2.39
C ARG A 220 12.48 -22.76 -2.46
N GLU A 221 13.75 -23.00 -2.75
CA GLU A 221 14.34 -24.37 -2.78
C GLU A 221 14.11 -25.09 -1.45
N LYS A 222 14.30 -24.36 -0.34
CA LYS A 222 14.07 -24.87 1.02
C LYS A 222 12.61 -24.84 1.47
N LYS A 223 11.71 -24.25 0.66
CA LYS A 223 10.29 -24.01 0.99
C LYS A 223 10.12 -23.30 2.34
N THR A 224 11.03 -22.37 2.64
CA THR A 224 11.05 -21.65 3.92
C THR A 224 9.85 -20.73 4.04
N LYS A 225 9.08 -20.93 5.12
CA LYS A 225 7.92 -20.12 5.51
C LYS A 225 8.33 -19.06 6.53
N ILE A 226 8.03 -17.81 6.23
CA ILE A 226 8.35 -16.66 7.09
C ILE A 226 7.06 -16.00 7.56
N ALA A 227 6.92 -15.82 8.87
CA ALA A 227 5.77 -15.15 9.46
C ALA A 227 6.17 -13.82 10.11
N PHE A 228 5.58 -12.73 9.63
CA PHE A 228 5.68 -11.41 10.26
C PHE A 228 4.48 -11.19 11.19
N PHE A 229 4.73 -10.58 12.34
CA PHE A 229 3.72 -10.18 13.30
C PHE A 229 3.87 -8.70 13.62
N SER A 230 2.83 -7.89 13.37
CA SER A 230 2.79 -6.48 13.77
C SER A 230 1.44 -6.11 14.41
N ALA A 231 1.34 -4.95 15.05
CA ALA A 231 0.14 -4.56 15.80
C ALA A 231 -1.04 -4.12 14.94
N THR A 232 -0.81 -3.65 13.71
CA THR A 232 -1.84 -3.07 12.85
C THR A 232 -1.56 -3.32 11.36
N PRO A 233 -2.59 -3.65 10.56
CA PRO A 233 -2.49 -3.80 9.11
C PRO A 233 -2.48 -2.45 8.35
N GLN A 234 -2.71 -1.34 9.06
CA GLN A 234 -2.83 0.01 8.49
C GLN A 234 -2.14 1.05 9.37
N GLY A 235 -1.57 2.06 8.71
CA GLY A 235 -1.00 3.23 9.36
C GLY A 235 0.43 3.03 9.85
N GLY A 236 1.20 4.11 9.85
CA GLY A 236 2.61 4.12 10.23
C GLY A 236 3.55 3.53 9.16
N GLY A 237 4.87 3.68 9.38
CA GLY A 237 5.89 3.20 8.44
C GLY A 237 5.95 1.67 8.31
N VAL A 238 5.63 0.93 9.38
CA VAL A 238 5.70 -0.55 9.38
C VAL A 238 4.71 -1.16 8.40
N ALA A 239 3.44 -0.76 8.44
CA ALA A 239 2.42 -1.31 7.54
C ALA A 239 2.75 -1.04 6.06
N LEU A 240 3.25 0.16 5.74
CA LEU A 240 3.71 0.51 4.39
C LEU A 240 4.81 -0.44 3.90
N MET A 241 5.84 -0.64 4.71
CA MET A 241 6.94 -1.57 4.40
C MET A 241 6.47 -3.02 4.24
N ARG A 242 5.50 -3.47 5.05
CA ARG A 242 5.02 -4.85 5.04
C ARG A 242 4.15 -5.15 3.82
N HIS A 243 3.27 -4.24 3.41
CA HIS A 243 2.52 -4.41 2.16
C HIS A 243 3.46 -4.56 0.96
N ALA A 244 4.46 -3.70 0.84
CA ALA A 244 5.45 -3.79 -0.24
C ALA A 244 6.26 -5.10 -0.21
N LEU A 245 6.79 -5.48 0.97
CA LEU A 245 7.59 -6.69 1.12
C LEU A 245 6.79 -7.96 0.83
N VAL A 246 5.56 -8.06 1.33
CA VAL A 246 4.69 -9.22 1.12
C VAL A 246 4.30 -9.32 -0.36
N ARG A 247 3.98 -8.20 -1.02
CA ARG A 247 3.72 -8.15 -2.47
C ARG A 247 4.91 -8.66 -3.28
N LEU A 248 6.11 -8.11 -3.03
CA LEU A 248 7.31 -8.53 -3.74
C LEU A 248 7.63 -10.01 -3.48
N SER A 249 7.51 -10.46 -2.23
CA SER A 249 7.73 -11.87 -1.86
C SER A 249 6.77 -12.80 -2.62
N ARG A 250 5.49 -12.39 -2.76
CA ARG A 250 4.49 -13.12 -3.53
C ARG A 250 4.87 -13.23 -5.01
N LEU A 251 5.32 -12.13 -5.62
CA LEU A 251 5.79 -12.10 -7.02
C LEU A 251 7.00 -13.01 -7.21
N LEU A 252 7.89 -13.05 -6.22
CA LEU A 252 9.08 -13.90 -6.22
C LEU A 252 8.78 -15.35 -5.87
N GLY A 253 7.56 -15.69 -5.43
CA GLY A 253 7.19 -17.03 -4.98
C GLY A 253 7.79 -17.45 -3.64
N VAL A 254 8.22 -16.49 -2.81
CA VAL A 254 8.69 -16.74 -1.43
C VAL A 254 7.49 -16.76 -0.49
N ASP A 255 7.44 -17.77 0.40
CA ASP A 255 6.33 -17.93 1.35
C ASP A 255 6.51 -16.99 2.55
N VAL A 256 5.96 -15.79 2.41
CA VAL A 256 5.92 -14.77 3.45
C VAL A 256 4.46 -14.46 3.77
N THR A 257 4.07 -14.63 5.03
CA THR A 257 2.74 -14.26 5.51
C THR A 257 2.85 -13.26 6.65
N TRP A 258 1.96 -12.27 6.66
CA TRP A 258 1.90 -11.22 7.67
C TRP A 258 0.61 -11.34 8.49
N TYR A 259 0.75 -11.37 9.81
CA TYR A 259 -0.32 -11.51 10.79
C TYR A 259 -0.43 -10.27 11.67
N VAL A 260 -1.66 -9.93 12.04
CA VAL A 260 -2.00 -8.87 13.00
C VAL A 260 -2.99 -9.41 14.03
N PRO A 261 -2.88 -8.99 15.31
CA PRO A 261 -3.81 -9.42 16.34
C PRO A 261 -5.21 -8.86 16.10
N LYS A 262 -6.23 -9.51 16.66
CA LYS A 262 -7.56 -8.92 16.75
C LYS A 262 -7.48 -7.65 17.60
N PRO A 263 -8.03 -6.52 17.13
CA PRO A 263 -7.98 -5.27 17.88
C PRO A 263 -8.71 -5.41 19.22
N ARG A 264 -8.10 -4.88 20.29
CA ARG A 264 -8.71 -4.75 21.62
C ARG A 264 -8.76 -3.26 22.01
N PRO A 265 -9.95 -2.66 22.14
CA PRO A 265 -10.09 -1.28 22.59
C PRO A 265 -9.33 -1.04 23.89
N GLY A 266 -8.71 0.13 24.04
CA GLY A 266 -7.90 0.49 25.21
C GLY A 266 -6.44 0.06 25.13
N VAL A 267 -6.13 -1.15 24.65
CA VAL A 267 -4.74 -1.67 24.59
C VAL A 267 -3.87 -0.85 23.63
N PHE A 268 -4.42 -0.39 22.51
CA PHE A 268 -3.69 0.49 21.58
C PHE A 268 -3.25 1.81 22.24
N ARG A 269 -4.04 2.35 23.18
CA ARG A 269 -3.66 3.57 23.91
C ARG A 269 -2.47 3.29 24.83
N ILE A 270 -2.47 2.15 25.51
CA ILE A 270 -1.38 1.74 26.40
C ILE A 270 -0.08 1.54 25.61
N THR A 271 -0.12 0.80 24.50
CA THR A 271 1.05 0.57 23.64
C THR A 271 1.56 1.88 23.00
N LYS A 272 0.68 2.82 22.65
CA LYS A 272 1.08 4.17 22.21
C LYS A 272 1.79 4.95 23.33
N ASN A 273 1.30 4.87 24.56
CA ASN A 273 1.96 5.50 25.70
C ASN A 273 3.34 4.88 25.96
N GLN A 274 3.49 3.55 25.88
CA GLN A 274 4.78 2.87 25.96
C GLN A 274 5.75 3.38 24.87
N HIS A 275 5.28 3.48 23.63
CA HIS A 275 6.07 4.02 22.52
C HIS A 275 6.56 5.45 22.81
N ASN A 276 5.69 6.33 23.30
CA ASN A 276 6.03 7.72 23.62
C ASN A 276 7.00 7.84 24.80
N ILE A 277 6.85 6.99 25.81
CA ILE A 277 7.78 6.88 26.94
C ILE A 277 9.17 6.51 26.42
N LEU A 278 9.30 5.43 25.65
CA LEU A 278 10.59 4.95 25.12
C LEU A 278 11.30 5.98 24.23
N GLN A 279 10.54 6.81 23.52
CA GLN A 279 11.06 7.91 22.70
C GLN A 279 11.45 9.15 23.51
N GLY A 280 11.03 9.24 24.78
CA GLY A 280 11.28 10.40 25.63
C GLY A 280 10.42 11.62 25.27
N VAL A 281 9.22 11.39 24.73
CA VAL A 281 8.27 12.45 24.29
C VAL A 281 7.00 12.48 25.14
N SER A 282 6.91 11.62 26.15
CA SER A 282 5.85 11.63 27.17
C SER A 282 6.16 12.63 28.28
N HIS A 283 5.13 12.95 29.09
CA HIS A 283 5.36 13.66 30.36
C HIS A 283 6.36 12.87 31.24
N PRO A 284 7.29 13.52 31.97
CA PRO A 284 8.30 12.84 32.79
C PRO A 284 7.70 11.88 33.85
N ASP A 285 6.50 12.20 34.35
CA ASP A 285 5.80 11.41 35.35
C ASP A 285 4.86 10.35 34.76
N GLN A 286 4.71 10.31 33.44
CA GLN A 286 3.87 9.29 32.82
C GLN A 286 4.50 7.90 33.05
N ARG A 287 3.71 6.98 33.58
CA ARG A 287 4.06 5.58 33.82
C ARG A 287 3.01 4.67 33.23
N ILE A 288 3.36 3.41 33.01
CA ILE A 288 2.40 2.36 32.67
C ILE A 288 2.30 1.45 33.89
N SER A 289 1.09 1.33 34.43
CA SER A 289 0.83 0.48 35.60
C SER A 289 1.01 -1.01 35.28
N ASP A 290 1.21 -1.83 36.31
CA ASP A 290 1.32 -3.28 36.11
C ASP A 290 0.03 -3.91 35.57
N ALA A 291 -1.14 -3.35 35.93
CA ALA A 291 -2.41 -3.74 35.36
C ALA A 291 -2.49 -3.46 33.84
N GLU A 292 -1.94 -2.33 33.39
CA GLU A 292 -1.86 -2.00 31.96
C GLU A 292 -0.83 -2.88 31.22
N LYS A 293 0.31 -3.19 31.83
CA LYS A 293 1.28 -4.16 31.30
C LYS A 293 0.65 -5.55 31.18
N ALA A 294 -0.08 -6.00 32.20
CA ALA A 294 -0.82 -7.26 32.20
C ALA A 294 -1.90 -7.28 31.10
N ALA A 295 -2.63 -6.18 30.90
CA ALA A 295 -3.63 -6.09 29.83
C ALA A 295 -3.03 -6.26 28.42
N ILE A 296 -1.80 -5.79 28.19
CA ILE A 296 -1.05 -6.06 26.93
C ILE A 296 -0.68 -7.54 26.85
N THR A 297 -0.09 -8.08 27.92
CA THR A 297 0.30 -9.50 27.97
C THR A 297 -0.90 -10.40 27.68
N ASP A 298 -2.01 -10.24 28.42
CA ASP A 298 -3.25 -11.01 28.24
C ASP A 298 -3.79 -10.91 26.82
N TRP A 299 -3.78 -9.71 26.24
CA TRP A 299 -4.22 -9.51 24.85
C TRP A 299 -3.39 -10.31 23.86
N ILE A 300 -2.06 -10.35 24.03
CA ILE A 300 -1.17 -11.14 23.17
C ILE A 300 -1.32 -12.63 23.44
N GLU A 301 -1.44 -13.05 24.69
CA GLU A 301 -1.68 -14.45 25.03
C GLU A 301 -2.97 -14.99 24.40
N ASP A 302 -4.06 -14.22 24.50
CA ASP A 302 -5.37 -14.58 23.96
C ASP A 302 -5.32 -14.74 22.44
N ASN A 303 -4.68 -13.78 21.75
CA ASN A 303 -4.51 -13.87 20.30
C ASN A 303 -3.63 -15.05 19.90
N ALA A 304 -2.51 -15.25 20.60
CA ALA A 304 -1.58 -16.34 20.35
C ALA A 304 -2.27 -17.70 20.53
N LYS A 305 -2.86 -17.97 21.70
CA LYS A 305 -3.53 -19.24 22.01
C LYS A 305 -4.68 -19.54 21.04
N ARG A 306 -5.49 -18.54 20.73
CA ARG A 306 -6.70 -18.73 19.91
C ARG A 306 -6.39 -18.90 18.41
N TYR A 307 -5.46 -18.12 17.87
CA TYR A 307 -5.29 -18.01 16.41
C TYR A 307 -3.95 -18.51 15.88
N TRP A 308 -2.87 -18.43 16.67
CA TRP A 308 -1.52 -18.64 16.14
C TRP A 308 -0.85 -19.91 16.64
N LEU A 309 -1.16 -20.33 17.87
CA LEU A 309 -0.68 -21.55 18.53
C LEU A 309 -1.70 -22.71 18.46
N SER A 310 -2.91 -22.44 17.94
CA SER A 310 -3.91 -23.47 17.64
C SER A 310 -3.50 -24.30 16.43
N GLU A 311 -4.15 -25.45 16.23
CA GLU A 311 -3.83 -26.43 15.19
C GLU A 311 -3.71 -25.79 13.79
N GLY A 312 -2.61 -26.07 13.08
CA GLY A 312 -2.29 -25.46 11.78
C GLY A 312 -1.94 -23.96 11.83
N GLY A 313 -1.82 -23.36 13.02
CA GLY A 313 -1.47 -21.96 13.19
C GLY A 313 0.00 -21.67 12.85
N PRO A 314 0.35 -20.42 12.47
CA PRO A 314 1.71 -20.06 12.06
C PRO A 314 2.78 -20.26 13.13
N LEU A 315 2.41 -20.27 14.41
CA LEU A 315 3.34 -20.44 15.53
C LEU A 315 3.44 -21.89 16.03
N ARG A 316 2.72 -22.84 15.40
CA ARG A 316 2.98 -24.27 15.60
C ARG A 316 4.41 -24.64 15.16
N PRO A 317 4.94 -25.80 15.59
CA PRO A 317 6.22 -26.29 15.09
C PRO A 317 6.25 -26.38 13.55
N PRO A 318 7.39 -26.09 12.88
CA PRO A 318 7.50 -26.18 11.43
C PRO A 318 7.08 -27.54 10.85
N GLU A 319 7.36 -28.63 11.54
CA GLU A 319 6.96 -30.00 11.20
C GLU A 319 5.44 -30.20 11.20
N GLU A 320 4.69 -29.38 11.93
CA GLU A 320 3.22 -29.34 11.92
C GLU A 320 2.67 -28.32 10.92
N GLY A 321 3.53 -27.74 10.08
CA GLY A 321 3.18 -26.77 9.05
C GLY A 321 3.24 -25.30 9.48
N GLY A 322 3.72 -25.01 10.69
CA GLY A 322 4.01 -23.64 11.14
C GLY A 322 5.14 -22.97 10.37
N ALA A 323 5.42 -21.70 10.68
CA ALA A 323 6.50 -20.96 10.02
C ALA A 323 7.88 -21.34 10.55
N ASP A 324 8.86 -21.39 9.65
CA ASP A 324 10.27 -21.70 9.93
C ASP A 324 10.99 -20.52 10.58
N VAL A 325 10.64 -19.29 10.19
CA VAL A 325 11.24 -18.05 10.72
C VAL A 325 10.13 -17.10 11.16
N ILE A 326 10.24 -16.61 12.40
CA ILE A 326 9.29 -15.67 12.97
C ILE A 326 9.94 -14.29 13.12
N ILE A 327 9.22 -13.25 12.70
CA ILE A 327 9.66 -11.87 12.84
C ILE A 327 8.57 -11.07 13.56
N ILE A 328 8.93 -10.46 14.69
CA ILE A 328 8.02 -9.66 15.52
C ILE A 328 8.42 -8.20 15.40
N ASP A 329 7.52 -7.39 14.85
CA ASP A 329 7.70 -5.96 14.70
C ASP A 329 7.20 -5.20 15.93
N ASP A 330 8.04 -4.26 16.39
CA ASP A 330 7.72 -3.23 17.38
C ASP A 330 7.34 -3.76 18.79
N PRO A 331 7.27 -2.90 19.81
CA PRO A 331 7.15 -3.33 21.20
C PRO A 331 5.76 -3.85 21.62
N GLN A 332 4.77 -3.94 20.72
CA GLN A 332 3.41 -4.30 21.11
C GLN A 332 3.24 -5.81 21.35
N MET A 333 4.07 -6.66 20.73
CA MET A 333 3.90 -8.12 20.78
C MET A 333 5.15 -8.96 21.15
N PRO A 334 6.16 -8.45 21.87
CA PRO A 334 7.32 -9.25 22.22
C PRO A 334 6.98 -10.44 23.14
N GLY A 335 5.82 -10.43 23.83
CA GLY A 335 5.34 -11.56 24.62
C GLY A 335 5.15 -12.86 23.83
N LEU A 336 5.13 -12.81 22.49
CA LEU A 336 5.15 -14.00 21.64
C LEU A 336 6.48 -14.77 21.70
N VAL A 337 7.61 -14.09 21.90
CA VAL A 337 8.94 -14.69 21.89
C VAL A 337 9.06 -15.84 22.90
N PRO A 338 8.78 -15.66 24.21
CA PRO A 338 8.88 -16.76 25.18
C PRO A 338 7.89 -17.89 24.90
N MET A 339 6.70 -17.59 24.37
CA MET A 339 5.72 -18.62 24.00
C MET A 339 6.23 -19.50 22.85
N ILE A 340 6.86 -18.88 21.85
CA ILE A 340 7.46 -19.56 20.71
C ILE A 340 8.64 -20.41 21.16
N LYS A 341 9.58 -19.82 21.92
CA LYS A 341 10.80 -20.51 22.38
C LYS A 341 10.50 -21.66 23.33
N ARG A 342 9.39 -21.63 24.08
CA ARG A 342 8.94 -22.77 24.89
C ARG A 342 8.53 -23.98 24.05
N LEU A 343 7.93 -23.76 22.88
CA LEU A 343 7.46 -24.84 22.00
C LEU A 343 8.54 -25.30 21.03
N THR A 344 9.33 -24.37 20.51
CA THR A 344 10.39 -24.61 19.53
C THR A 344 11.63 -23.78 19.92
N PRO A 345 12.46 -24.26 20.86
CA PRO A 345 13.59 -23.49 21.39
C PRO A 345 14.58 -23.03 20.31
N ASP A 346 14.83 -23.89 19.32
CA ASP A 346 15.82 -23.66 18.27
C ASP A 346 15.25 -22.92 17.05
N ARG A 347 13.94 -22.63 17.02
CA ARG A 347 13.33 -21.91 15.89
C ARG A 347 13.83 -20.46 15.86
N PRO A 348 14.27 -19.94 14.70
CA PRO A 348 14.63 -18.53 14.56
C PRO A 348 13.46 -17.57 14.84
N VAL A 349 13.66 -16.68 15.83
CA VAL A 349 12.74 -15.60 16.21
C VAL A 349 13.51 -14.29 16.22
N LEU A 350 13.16 -13.39 15.31
CA LEU A 350 13.83 -12.09 15.14
C LEU A 350 12.91 -10.99 15.68
N TYR A 351 13.43 -10.15 16.57
CA TYR A 351 12.72 -8.96 17.01
C TYR A 351 13.17 -7.75 16.18
N ARG A 352 12.23 -7.03 15.58
CA ARG A 352 12.51 -5.85 14.76
C ARG A 352 11.92 -4.60 15.40
N SER A 353 12.78 -3.70 15.87
CA SER A 353 12.40 -2.39 16.39
C SER A 353 12.41 -1.33 15.27
N HIS A 354 11.30 -0.61 15.10
CA HIS A 354 11.21 0.54 14.19
C HIS A 354 11.15 1.89 14.92
N ILE A 355 11.34 1.88 16.23
CA ILE A 355 11.19 3.06 17.08
C ILE A 355 12.55 3.55 17.56
N GLN A 356 12.63 4.84 17.84
CA GLN A 356 13.72 5.38 18.63
C GLN A 356 13.54 4.94 20.09
N ILE A 357 14.43 4.08 20.57
CA ILE A 357 14.54 3.79 22.00
C ILE A 357 15.65 4.68 22.55
N ARG A 358 15.33 5.60 23.47
CA ARG A 358 16.32 6.48 24.10
C ARG A 358 17.19 5.70 25.07
N SER A 359 18.26 5.08 24.56
CA SER A 359 19.18 4.26 25.35
C SER A 359 19.79 5.01 26.54
N ASP A 360 19.98 6.32 26.40
CA ASP A 360 20.45 7.21 27.47
C ASP A 360 19.43 7.32 28.62
N LEU A 361 18.12 7.41 28.30
CA LEU A 361 17.07 7.44 29.31
C LEU A 361 16.84 6.05 29.92
N VAL A 362 16.92 4.99 29.10
CA VAL A 362 16.81 3.60 29.58
C VAL A 362 17.92 3.25 30.58
N ALA A 363 19.11 3.85 30.46
CA ALA A 363 20.22 3.67 31.40
C ALA A 363 19.98 4.32 32.78
N ASN A 364 19.02 5.24 32.89
CA ASN A 364 18.68 5.87 34.16
C ASN A 364 17.71 4.96 34.93
N GLU A 365 18.22 4.25 35.92
CA GLU A 365 17.43 3.38 36.80
C GLU A 365 16.27 4.14 37.45
N GLY A 366 15.08 3.53 37.51
CA GLY A 366 13.86 4.16 38.04
C GLY A 366 13.17 5.16 37.10
N SER A 367 13.77 5.50 35.96
CA SER A 367 13.09 6.28 34.91
C SER A 367 11.90 5.50 34.32
N PRO A 368 10.89 6.19 33.77
CA PRO A 368 9.79 5.50 33.07
C PRO A 368 10.31 4.65 31.90
N GLN A 369 11.36 5.09 31.21
CA GLN A 369 11.97 4.36 30.11
C GLN A 369 12.63 3.07 30.58
N ASN A 370 13.34 3.11 31.70
CA ASN A 370 13.95 1.93 32.30
C ASN A 370 12.91 0.88 32.70
N ASP A 371 11.81 1.29 33.35
CA ASP A 371 10.70 0.40 33.72
C ASP A 371 10.06 -0.29 32.49
N ILE A 372 9.69 0.49 31.47
CA ILE A 372 9.09 -0.08 30.24
C ILE A 372 10.08 -0.96 29.49
N TRP A 373 11.36 -0.55 29.41
CA TRP A 373 12.37 -1.36 28.77
C TRP A 373 12.61 -2.68 29.50
N ASN A 374 12.65 -2.70 30.83
CA ASN A 374 12.80 -3.94 31.60
C ASN A 374 11.64 -4.92 31.32
N TYR A 375 10.40 -4.41 31.29
CA TYR A 375 9.23 -5.20 30.88
C TYR A 375 9.39 -5.77 29.46
N LEU A 376 9.76 -4.95 28.48
CA LEU A 376 9.92 -5.41 27.08
C LEU A 376 11.09 -6.37 26.93
N TRP A 377 12.26 -6.04 27.48
CA TRP A 377 13.47 -6.84 27.39
C TRP A 377 13.29 -8.22 28.03
N SER A 378 12.52 -8.31 29.12
CA SER A 378 12.17 -9.61 29.73
C SER A 378 11.49 -10.58 28.75
N ASN A 379 10.78 -10.04 27.75
CA ASN A 379 10.13 -10.79 26.68
C ASN A 379 11.01 -10.90 25.42
N ILE A 380 11.83 -9.89 25.11
CA ILE A 380 12.63 -9.85 23.87
C ILE A 380 13.92 -10.66 23.98
N LYS A 381 14.52 -10.79 25.17
CA LYS A 381 15.89 -11.31 25.38
C LYS A 381 16.15 -12.68 24.76
N ASP A 382 15.12 -13.51 24.62
CA ASP A 382 15.21 -14.87 24.06
C ASP A 382 15.11 -14.90 22.53
N SER A 383 14.89 -13.74 21.87
CA SER A 383 15.02 -13.62 20.41
C SER A 383 16.46 -13.86 19.97
N ASP A 384 16.62 -14.39 18.76
CA ASP A 384 17.94 -14.72 18.20
C ASP A 384 18.64 -13.46 17.69
N LEU A 385 17.89 -12.50 17.13
CA LEU A 385 18.41 -11.21 16.71
C LEU A 385 17.52 -10.05 17.17
N PHE A 386 18.16 -8.94 17.51
CA PHE A 386 17.56 -7.63 17.73
C PHE A 386 17.91 -6.72 16.56
N ILE A 387 16.94 -6.52 15.67
CA ILE A 387 17.11 -5.72 14.45
C ILE A 387 16.66 -4.28 14.74
N SER A 388 17.53 -3.28 14.53
CA SER A 388 17.23 -1.86 14.73
C SER A 388 17.53 -1.03 13.47
N HIS A 389 17.02 0.20 13.40
CA HIS A 389 17.52 1.18 12.44
C HIS A 389 19.04 1.38 12.64
N PRO A 390 19.80 1.75 11.59
CA PRO A 390 21.26 1.91 11.64
C PRO A 390 21.69 3.17 12.43
N ILE A 391 21.15 3.33 13.63
CA ILE A 391 21.41 4.40 14.59
C ILE A 391 21.72 3.70 15.91
N PRO A 392 23.00 3.51 16.27
CA PRO A 392 23.39 2.75 17.46
C PRO A 392 22.76 3.26 18.76
N LYS A 393 22.47 4.57 18.85
CA LYS A 393 21.79 5.18 20.00
C LYS A 393 20.38 4.65 20.26
N PHE A 394 19.77 3.95 19.29
CA PHE A 394 18.45 3.34 19.43
C PHE A 394 18.51 1.94 20.05
N VAL A 395 19.70 1.41 20.32
CA VAL A 395 19.89 0.08 20.90
C VAL A 395 20.28 0.24 22.38
N PRO A 396 19.43 -0.19 23.32
CA PRO A 396 19.78 -0.18 24.74
C PRO A 396 21.03 -1.02 25.04
N HIS A 397 21.83 -0.56 26.00
CA HIS A 397 23.10 -1.20 26.41
C HIS A 397 22.94 -2.64 26.95
N THR A 398 21.72 -3.04 27.34
CA THR A 398 21.39 -4.40 27.80
C THR A 398 21.21 -5.40 26.67
N VAL A 399 21.09 -4.95 25.42
CA VAL A 399 21.03 -5.83 24.25
C VAL A 399 22.44 -6.32 23.92
N PRO A 400 22.71 -7.65 23.91
CA PRO A 400 24.03 -8.17 23.56
C PRO A 400 24.43 -7.79 22.14
N LYS A 401 25.65 -7.30 21.95
CA LYS A 401 26.13 -6.76 20.66
C LYS A 401 26.08 -7.79 19.54
N GLU A 402 26.34 -9.04 19.86
CA GLU A 402 26.30 -10.19 18.97
C GLU A 402 24.89 -10.50 18.42
N LYS A 403 23.82 -10.03 19.10
CA LYS A 403 22.44 -10.15 18.63
C LYS A 403 22.00 -8.97 17.76
N VAL A 404 22.76 -7.88 17.73
CA VAL A 404 22.34 -6.63 17.08
C VAL A 404 22.56 -6.70 15.57
N VAL A 405 21.51 -6.42 14.80
CA VAL A 405 21.58 -6.23 13.35
C VAL A 405 21.00 -4.87 12.98
N TYR A 406 21.66 -4.18 12.07
CA TYR A 406 21.16 -2.91 11.56
C TYR A 406 20.50 -3.09 10.19
N LEU A 407 19.27 -2.61 10.09
CA LEU A 407 18.49 -2.62 8.86
C LEU A 407 17.74 -1.28 8.74
N PRO A 408 17.94 -0.48 7.68
CA PRO A 408 17.23 0.78 7.50
C PRO A 408 15.73 0.56 7.24
N ALA A 409 14.93 1.61 7.43
CA ALA A 409 13.60 1.65 6.81
C ALA A 409 13.78 1.67 5.29
N THR A 410 12.85 1.07 4.57
CA THR A 410 12.84 1.05 3.10
C THR A 410 11.52 1.60 2.59
N THR A 411 11.53 2.22 1.42
CA THR A 411 10.32 2.64 0.71
C THR A 411 10.21 1.87 -0.59
N ASP A 412 8.99 1.67 -1.07
CA ASP A 412 8.72 1.11 -2.39
C ASP A 412 8.57 2.26 -3.39
N TRP A 413 9.46 2.34 -4.38
CA TRP A 413 9.48 3.43 -5.35
C TRP A 413 8.26 3.47 -6.28
N ILE A 414 7.52 2.36 -6.36
CA ILE A 414 6.40 2.18 -7.29
C ILE A 414 5.08 1.91 -6.58
N ASP A 415 5.00 2.24 -5.29
CA ASP A 415 3.76 2.26 -4.51
C ASP A 415 2.96 3.57 -4.71
N GLY A 416 1.81 3.67 -4.03
CA GLY A 416 0.92 4.82 -4.18
C GLY A 416 1.42 6.08 -3.49
N LEU A 417 2.53 6.01 -2.78
CA LEU A 417 3.15 7.14 -2.10
C LEU A 417 4.31 7.74 -2.91
N ASN A 418 5.07 6.89 -3.63
CA ASN A 418 6.33 7.29 -4.25
C ASN A 418 6.34 7.23 -5.78
N LYS A 419 5.42 6.49 -6.41
CA LYS A 419 5.41 6.38 -7.87
C LYS A 419 5.29 7.75 -8.52
N HIS A 420 5.87 7.88 -9.70
CA HIS A 420 5.65 9.05 -10.53
C HIS A 420 4.16 9.14 -10.91
N MET A 421 3.59 10.35 -10.85
CA MET A 421 2.23 10.62 -11.29
C MET A 421 2.25 11.59 -12.47
N ASN A 422 1.40 11.35 -13.46
CA ASN A 422 1.24 12.28 -14.58
C ASN A 422 0.53 13.58 -14.10
N LYS A 423 0.47 14.58 -14.99
CA LYS A 423 -0.13 15.89 -14.66
C LYS A 423 -1.64 15.82 -14.41
N TRP A 424 -2.35 14.92 -15.08
CA TRP A 424 -3.79 14.75 -14.94
C TRP A 424 -4.14 14.23 -13.54
N ASP A 425 -3.47 13.16 -13.11
CA ASP A 425 -3.65 12.55 -11.79
C ASP A 425 -3.18 13.47 -10.66
N THR A 426 -2.04 14.13 -10.85
CA THR A 426 -1.56 15.11 -9.87
C THR A 426 -2.55 16.26 -9.72
N GLY A 427 -3.15 16.72 -10.83
CA GLY A 427 -4.18 17.74 -10.83
C GLY A 427 -5.44 17.30 -10.07
N TYR A 428 -5.89 16.07 -10.28
CA TYR A 428 -7.00 15.46 -9.54
C TYR A 428 -6.79 15.48 -8.01
N TYR A 429 -5.63 15.04 -7.54
CA TYR A 429 -5.35 15.01 -6.09
C TYR A 429 -5.15 16.39 -5.49
N ALA A 430 -4.56 17.33 -6.24
CA ALA A 430 -4.45 18.72 -5.82
C ALA A 430 -5.84 19.39 -5.74
N HIS A 431 -6.76 19.08 -6.65
CA HIS A 431 -8.16 19.50 -6.56
C HIS A 431 -8.80 18.98 -5.26
N ILE A 432 -8.64 17.69 -4.96
CA ILE A 432 -9.16 17.10 -3.70
C ILE A 432 -8.56 17.81 -2.49
N TYR A 433 -7.26 18.05 -2.49
CA TYR A 433 -6.58 18.76 -1.39
C TYR A 433 -7.19 20.16 -1.18
N ASN A 434 -7.29 20.97 -2.25
CA ASN A 434 -7.87 22.31 -2.18
C ASN A 434 -9.35 22.29 -1.81
N GLN A 435 -10.11 21.28 -2.23
CA GLN A 435 -11.49 21.07 -1.79
C GLN A 435 -11.56 20.83 -0.26
N GLN A 436 -10.65 20.02 0.30
CA GLN A 436 -10.56 19.83 1.75
C GLN A 436 -10.17 21.12 2.48
N CYS A 437 -9.22 21.90 1.93
CA CYS A 437 -8.89 23.21 2.47
C CYS A 437 -10.11 24.13 2.52
N ARG A 438 -10.88 24.25 1.44
CA ARG A 438 -12.12 25.05 1.38
C ARG A 438 -13.14 24.59 2.42
N ASN A 439 -13.39 23.28 2.51
CA ASN A 439 -14.33 22.70 3.47
C ASN A 439 -13.94 22.99 4.93
N GLN A 440 -12.63 23.07 5.20
CA GLN A 440 -12.08 23.38 6.53
C GLN A 440 -11.77 24.87 6.73
N ARG A 441 -12.08 25.74 5.75
CA ARG A 441 -11.77 27.17 5.73
C ARG A 441 -10.26 27.47 5.90
N MET A 442 -9.42 26.59 5.37
CA MET A 442 -7.97 26.76 5.28
C MET A 442 -7.56 27.43 3.97
N THR A 443 -6.36 28.00 3.94
CA THR A 443 -5.75 28.54 2.72
C THR A 443 -5.49 27.42 1.72
N GLU A 444 -5.92 27.61 0.48
CA GLU A 444 -5.67 26.70 -0.63
C GLU A 444 -4.20 26.75 -1.07
N LEU A 445 -3.71 25.64 -1.62
CA LEU A 445 -2.42 25.57 -2.26
C LEU A 445 -2.53 26.08 -3.71
N ASP A 446 -1.83 27.15 -4.03
CA ASP A 446 -1.76 27.75 -5.36
C ASP A 446 -0.68 27.05 -6.22
N TRP A 447 -0.68 25.72 -6.20
CA TRP A 447 0.19 24.92 -7.06
C TRP A 447 -0.49 24.76 -8.45
N PRO A 448 0.24 24.85 -9.57
CA PRO A 448 1.69 24.94 -9.69
C PRO A 448 2.21 26.39 -9.81
N ASN A 449 1.33 27.39 -9.73
CA ASN A 449 1.67 28.80 -9.95
C ASN A 449 2.63 29.35 -8.89
N ARG A 450 2.55 28.83 -7.67
CA ARG A 450 3.34 29.21 -6.51
C ARG A 450 4.07 28.00 -5.93
N LYS A 451 5.32 28.21 -5.56
CA LYS A 451 6.13 27.18 -4.89
C LYS A 451 5.59 26.89 -3.50
N TYR A 452 5.99 25.76 -2.91
CA TYR A 452 5.66 25.43 -1.54
C TYR A 452 6.82 24.73 -0.82
N ILE A 453 6.78 24.80 0.50
CA ILE A 453 7.59 24.07 1.47
C ILE A 453 6.63 23.16 2.21
N ALA A 454 6.92 21.86 2.28
CA ALA A 454 6.04 20.89 2.91
C ALA A 454 6.75 20.13 4.03
N GLN A 455 6.05 19.94 5.16
CA GLN A 455 6.38 18.96 6.17
C GLN A 455 5.23 17.95 6.27
N VAL A 456 5.41 16.75 5.74
CA VAL A 456 4.40 15.69 5.84
C VAL A 456 4.69 14.82 7.06
N ALA A 457 3.92 15.02 8.13
CA ALA A 457 4.06 14.25 9.36
C ALA A 457 2.72 14.04 10.07
N ARG A 458 2.66 13.06 10.98
CA ARG A 458 1.54 12.99 11.92
C ARG A 458 1.61 14.17 12.89
N PHE A 459 0.45 14.69 13.30
CA PHE A 459 0.33 15.65 14.40
C PHE A 459 0.70 14.98 15.73
N ASP A 460 2.00 14.88 15.97
CA ASP A 460 2.63 14.26 17.12
C ASP A 460 3.75 15.19 17.63
N PRO A 461 3.86 15.43 18.95
CA PRO A 461 4.86 16.33 19.51
C PRO A 461 6.30 16.01 19.08
N ALA A 462 6.60 14.74 18.78
CA ALA A 462 7.92 14.29 18.35
C ALA A 462 8.30 14.76 16.93
N LYS A 463 7.40 15.41 16.19
CA LYS A 463 7.60 15.80 14.79
C LYS A 463 8.06 17.23 14.58
N GLY A 464 8.13 18.05 15.62
CA GLY A 464 8.68 19.40 15.53
C GLY A 464 7.86 20.37 14.67
N ILE A 465 6.55 20.11 14.51
CA ILE A 465 5.63 20.96 13.75
C ILE A 465 5.67 22.43 14.20
N PRO A 466 5.63 22.76 15.52
CA PRO A 466 5.75 24.17 15.95
C PRO A 466 7.04 24.83 15.48
N THR A 467 8.17 24.11 15.54
CA THR A 467 9.47 24.62 15.08
C THR A 467 9.46 24.95 13.58
N VAL A 468 8.79 24.16 12.76
CA VAL A 468 8.64 24.44 11.32
C VAL A 468 7.80 25.68 11.08
N ILE A 469 6.72 25.87 11.84
CA ILE A 469 5.88 27.08 11.76
C ILE A 469 6.69 28.32 12.14
N ASP A 470 7.42 28.29 13.27
CA ASP A 470 8.25 29.40 13.73
C ASP A 470 9.36 29.72 12.71
N SER A 471 10.00 28.68 12.16
CA SER A 471 11.04 28.84 11.13
C SER A 471 10.50 29.46 9.85
N TYR A 472 9.29 29.08 9.44
CA TYR A 472 8.65 29.65 8.27
C TYR A 472 8.19 31.10 8.51
N ALA A 473 7.74 31.44 9.72
CA ALA A 473 7.42 32.83 10.08
C ALA A 473 8.66 33.74 9.99
N GLU A 474 9.81 33.28 10.48
CA GLU A 474 11.08 34.02 10.33
C GLU A 474 11.52 34.10 8.86
N PHE A 475 11.37 33.01 8.10
CA PHE A 475 11.63 33.00 6.66
C PHE A 475 10.77 34.05 5.92
N ARG A 476 9.48 34.16 6.26
CA ARG A 476 8.57 35.19 5.73
C ARG A 476 9.07 36.60 6.05
N ARG A 477 9.43 36.88 7.30
CA ARG A 477 9.95 38.19 7.75
C ARG A 477 11.18 38.62 6.95
N ARG A 478 12.11 37.68 6.73
CA ARG A 478 13.34 37.93 5.95
C ARG A 478 13.07 38.11 4.46
N CYS A 479 12.07 37.43 3.91
CA CYS A 479 11.64 37.66 2.52
C CYS A 479 11.09 39.08 2.36
N ASP A 480 10.29 39.54 3.32
CA ASP A 480 9.72 40.89 3.30
C ASP A 480 10.83 41.95 3.40
N GLU A 481 11.83 41.78 4.29
CA GLU A 481 13.01 42.66 4.39
C GLU A 481 13.84 42.70 3.09
N ALA A 482 13.91 41.59 2.38
CA ALA A 482 14.63 41.47 1.11
C ALA A 482 13.79 41.83 -0.13
N ASN A 483 12.53 42.27 0.05
CA ASN A 483 11.57 42.55 -1.03
C ASN A 483 11.33 41.36 -1.99
N ILE A 484 11.30 40.13 -1.46
CA ILE A 484 10.98 38.92 -2.23
C ILE A 484 9.46 38.74 -2.25
N SER A 485 8.84 38.83 -3.43
CA SER A 485 7.38 38.72 -3.60
C SER A 485 6.88 37.29 -3.88
N ASP A 486 7.64 36.48 -4.62
CA ASP A 486 7.31 35.08 -4.92
C ASP A 486 7.78 34.13 -3.80
N VAL A 487 7.16 34.27 -2.63
CA VAL A 487 7.53 33.46 -1.46
C VAL A 487 6.73 32.16 -1.46
N PRO A 488 7.36 30.98 -1.30
CA PRO A 488 6.66 29.71 -1.25
C PRO A 488 5.58 29.64 -0.17
N GLN A 489 4.51 28.85 -0.35
CA GLN A 489 3.53 28.51 0.69
C GLN A 489 4.06 27.46 1.66
N LEU A 490 3.58 27.46 2.90
CA LEU A 490 3.84 26.37 3.85
C LEU A 490 2.68 25.38 3.87
N VAL A 491 3.01 24.09 3.77
CA VAL A 491 2.11 22.96 3.97
C VAL A 491 2.62 22.13 5.15
N VAL A 492 1.76 21.89 6.15
CA VAL A 492 2.06 21.08 7.35
C VAL A 492 0.97 20.05 7.56
#